data_AF-A0A7W1GSK8-F1
#
_entry.id   AF-A0A7W1GSK8-F1
#
_cell.length_a   1.000
_cell.length_b   1.000
_cell.length_c   1.000
_cell.angle_alpha   90.00
_cell.angle_beta   90.00
_cell.angle_gamma   90.00
#
_symmetry.space_group_name_H-M   'P 1'
#
loop_
_entity.id
_entity.type
_entity.pdbx_description
1 polymer ?
#
loop_
_entity_poly.entity_id
_entity_poly.type
_entity_poly.pdbx_seq_one_letter_code
_entity_poly.pdbx_strand_id
1 'polypeptide(L)'
;MLITALSLVIALGMVFFPDLYPINLNFTGLSILITLIGVAILFSYTLINSILFIPIQRLEQKLIPGLMGIFHYNKKWRISRLIVFLFSFVTFILALVFASVDIPEKHFYMAVWILGLGISIDLIRDSLKQATEVLNPLNAVEQIKDDAIQAIKNSDDKLLWSSIDALSEIALRSAETSKIALCTTTLNTFPPILRAFFDASKSISHRSQDAEIEKNTGVDEASYTIFYMLQRLELVNSKALQNNLTSICNQIITVLGKIILHCAQLDLSLVTFPTHVLGKFALKALQLRFDDVAAIATSTLLATTKTIVNEVDLTYMELVEPFNTITDNLDAIAQSTFKKDKTINIKLISQSLKDLKEVYQSERLANHRDTSVIIQHVDNKLAEFDALEQIMHTIPSIPNL
;
A
#
# COMPACT_ATOMS: atom_id res chain seq x y z
N MET A 1 24.16 -12.09 -13.35
CA MET A 1 24.86 -12.65 -14.52
C MET A 1 26.36 -12.34 -14.58
N LEU A 2 26.97 -11.82 -13.50
CA LEU A 2 28.42 -11.56 -13.50
C LEU A 2 29.22 -12.87 -13.39
N ILE A 3 28.67 -13.86 -12.68
CA ILE A 3 29.31 -15.17 -12.45
C ILE A 3 29.19 -16.04 -13.70
N THR A 4 28.06 -16.01 -14.40
CA THR A 4 27.87 -16.67 -15.70
C THR A 4 28.79 -16.07 -16.77
N ALA A 5 28.99 -14.75 -16.77
CA ALA A 5 29.93 -14.12 -17.71
C ALA A 5 31.38 -14.55 -17.45
N LEU A 6 31.79 -14.62 -16.17
CA LEU A 6 33.11 -15.12 -15.78
C LEU A 6 33.27 -16.60 -16.14
N SER A 7 32.25 -17.44 -15.89
CA SER A 7 32.30 -18.86 -16.23
C SER A 7 32.35 -19.09 -17.75
N LEU A 8 31.69 -18.25 -18.54
CA LEU A 8 31.78 -18.28 -20.00
C LEU A 8 33.20 -17.97 -20.49
N VAL A 9 33.88 -16.96 -19.92
CA VAL A 9 35.27 -16.63 -20.29
C VAL A 9 36.21 -17.80 -19.96
N ILE A 10 36.03 -18.42 -18.78
CA ILE A 10 36.83 -19.59 -18.38
C ILE A 10 36.53 -20.80 -19.28
N ALA A 11 35.27 -21.05 -19.61
CA ALA A 11 34.85 -22.14 -20.50
C ALA A 11 35.42 -21.97 -21.91
N LEU A 12 35.37 -20.76 -22.48
CA LEU A 12 35.98 -20.45 -23.77
C LEU A 12 37.51 -20.63 -23.73
N GLY A 13 38.16 -20.18 -22.65
CA GLY A 13 39.60 -20.38 -22.45
C GLY A 13 39.99 -21.86 -22.44
N MET A 14 39.20 -22.72 -21.80
CA MET A 14 39.43 -24.17 -21.76
C MET A 14 39.23 -24.87 -23.11
N VAL A 15 38.28 -24.42 -23.93
CA VAL A 15 38.01 -25.02 -25.25
C VAL A 15 39.05 -24.58 -26.29
N PHE A 16 39.40 -23.29 -26.31
CA PHE A 16 40.30 -22.73 -27.34
C PHE A 16 41.78 -22.81 -26.98
N PHE A 17 42.13 -22.89 -25.69
CA PHE A 17 43.51 -22.97 -25.22
C PHE A 17 43.71 -24.11 -24.19
N PRO A 18 43.48 -25.38 -24.58
CA PRO A 18 43.57 -26.52 -23.66
C PRO A 18 44.97 -26.67 -23.04
N ASP A 19 46.03 -26.29 -23.77
CA ASP A 19 47.42 -26.36 -23.29
C ASP A 19 47.71 -25.41 -22.11
N LEU A 20 46.94 -24.33 -21.97
CA LEU A 20 47.06 -23.38 -20.84
C LEU A 20 46.30 -23.87 -19.58
N TYR A 21 45.41 -24.86 -19.71
CA TYR A 21 44.58 -25.39 -18.63
C TYR A 21 44.72 -26.92 -18.50
N PRO A 22 45.92 -27.44 -18.19
CA PRO A 22 46.11 -28.88 -18.07
C PRO A 22 45.31 -29.45 -16.89
N ILE A 23 44.36 -30.33 -17.19
CA ILE A 23 43.62 -31.09 -16.18
C ILE A 23 44.54 -32.18 -15.62
N ASN A 24 45.28 -31.85 -14.56
CA ASN A 24 46.30 -32.69 -13.92
C ASN A 24 45.77 -33.61 -12.81
N LEU A 25 44.48 -33.57 -12.51
CA LEU A 25 43.86 -34.45 -11.52
C LEU A 25 43.64 -35.84 -12.11
N ASN A 26 43.95 -36.89 -11.34
CA ASN A 26 43.53 -38.25 -11.66
C ASN A 26 42.01 -38.29 -11.84
N PHE A 27 41.52 -39.13 -12.77
CA PHE A 27 40.09 -39.24 -13.12
C PHE A 27 39.18 -39.44 -11.90
N THR A 28 39.61 -40.26 -10.95
CA THR A 28 38.91 -40.48 -9.68
C THR A 28 38.85 -39.21 -8.82
N GLY A 29 39.94 -38.43 -8.75
CA GLY A 29 39.97 -37.15 -8.03
C GLY A 29 39.07 -36.07 -8.65
N LEU A 30 39.02 -36.01 -9.99
CA LEU A 30 38.15 -35.10 -10.73
C LEU A 30 36.67 -35.47 -10.57
N SER A 31 36.34 -36.76 -10.63
CA SER A 31 34.99 -37.26 -10.38
C SER A 31 34.49 -36.92 -8.95
N ILE A 32 35.35 -37.10 -7.94
CA ILE A 32 35.04 -36.73 -6.55
C ILE A 32 34.79 -35.22 -6.43
N LEU A 33 35.64 -34.38 -7.02
CA LEU A 33 35.50 -32.92 -6.98
C LEU A 33 34.17 -32.47 -7.61
N ILE A 34 33.86 -32.97 -8.81
CA ILE A 34 32.63 -32.66 -9.55
C ILE A 34 31.40 -33.06 -8.72
N THR A 35 31.44 -34.25 -8.11
CA THR A 35 30.36 -34.73 -7.24
C THR A 35 30.18 -33.86 -6.02
N LEU A 36 31.27 -33.51 -5.32
CA LEU A 36 31.23 -32.66 -4.13
C LEU A 36 30.61 -31.29 -4.45
N ILE A 37 30.98 -30.68 -5.57
CA ILE A 37 30.46 -29.39 -6.00
C ILE A 37 28.98 -29.49 -6.40
N GLY A 38 28.59 -30.54 -7.13
CA GLY A 38 27.20 -30.80 -7.48
C GLY A 38 26.29 -30.99 -6.26
N VAL A 39 26.77 -31.74 -5.26
CA VAL A 39 26.11 -31.93 -3.96
C VAL A 39 26.05 -30.62 -3.20
N ALA A 40 27.14 -29.85 -3.14
CA ALA A 40 27.17 -28.57 -2.44
C ALA A 40 26.15 -27.59 -3.03
N ILE A 41 26.06 -27.48 -4.36
CA ILE A 41 25.09 -26.60 -5.04
C ILE A 41 23.64 -27.04 -4.74
N LEU A 42 23.34 -28.35 -4.86
CA LEU A 42 22.00 -28.86 -4.56
C LEU A 42 21.64 -28.63 -3.09
N PHE A 43 22.57 -28.97 -2.19
CA PHE A 43 22.39 -28.82 -0.76
C PHE A 43 22.20 -27.35 -0.37
N SER A 44 23.05 -26.43 -0.84
CA SER A 44 22.89 -25.01 -0.59
C SER A 44 21.55 -24.48 -1.10
N TYR A 45 21.12 -24.87 -2.31
CA TYR A 45 19.84 -24.41 -2.86
C TYR A 45 18.64 -24.95 -2.06
N THR A 46 18.63 -26.24 -1.71
CA THR A 46 17.57 -26.84 -0.88
C THR A 46 17.54 -26.26 0.53
N LEU A 47 18.69 -26.01 1.12
CA LEU A 47 18.83 -25.42 2.45
C LEU A 47 18.33 -23.96 2.46
N ILE A 48 18.70 -23.15 1.47
CA ILE A 48 18.18 -21.78 1.32
C ILE A 48 16.66 -21.81 1.25
N ASN A 49 16.08 -22.63 0.35
CA ASN A 49 14.63 -22.73 0.23
C ASN A 49 13.98 -23.14 1.56
N SER A 50 14.51 -24.17 2.22
CA SER A 50 13.96 -24.70 3.48
C SER A 50 14.03 -23.69 4.62
N ILE A 51 15.15 -22.97 4.74
CA ILE A 51 15.32 -21.92 5.76
C ILE A 51 14.36 -20.77 5.50
N LEU A 52 14.05 -20.45 4.24
CA LEU A 52 13.13 -19.36 3.89
C LEU A 52 11.66 -19.67 4.18
N PHE A 53 11.25 -20.94 4.17
CA PHE A 53 9.87 -21.31 4.54
C PHE A 53 9.51 -20.86 5.96
N ILE A 54 10.44 -20.96 6.91
CA ILE A 54 10.19 -20.61 8.33
C ILE A 54 9.84 -19.12 8.52
N PRO A 55 10.67 -18.15 8.11
CA PRO A 55 10.35 -16.74 8.24
C PRO A 55 9.16 -16.33 7.38
N ILE A 56 8.96 -16.93 6.20
CA ILE A 56 7.79 -16.69 5.36
C ILE A 56 6.51 -17.12 6.08
N GLN A 57 6.47 -18.34 6.63
CA GLN A 57 5.32 -18.85 7.37
C GLN A 57 5.03 -17.99 8.60
N ARG A 58 6.07 -17.55 9.33
CA ARG A 58 5.90 -16.63 10.46
C ARG A 58 5.35 -15.27 10.03
N LEU A 59 5.78 -14.76 8.87
CA LEU A 59 5.33 -13.49 8.33
C LEU A 59 3.88 -13.59 7.84
N GLU A 60 3.49 -14.72 7.25
CA GLU A 60 2.10 -14.99 6.87
C GLU A 60 1.19 -15.10 8.10
N GLN A 61 1.61 -15.86 9.11
CA GLN A 61 0.85 -16.04 10.34
C GLN A 61 0.70 -14.73 11.13
N LYS A 62 1.66 -13.81 11.05
CA LYS A 62 1.68 -12.61 11.89
C LYS A 62 1.26 -11.32 11.19
N LEU A 63 1.43 -11.21 9.87
CA LEU A 63 1.31 -9.92 9.18
C LEU A 63 0.59 -9.99 7.83
N ILE A 64 0.92 -10.95 6.96
CA ILE A 64 0.47 -10.90 5.55
C ILE A 64 -0.25 -12.20 5.15
N PRO A 65 -1.59 -12.27 5.19
CA PRO A 65 -2.31 -13.47 4.76
C PRO A 65 -2.04 -13.77 3.28
N GLY A 66 -1.89 -15.06 2.93
CA GLY A 66 -1.76 -15.49 1.54
C GLY A 66 -0.40 -15.20 0.88
N LEU A 67 0.58 -14.67 1.63
CA LEU A 67 1.95 -14.47 1.14
C LEU A 67 2.57 -15.76 0.61
N MET A 68 2.18 -16.90 1.19
CA MET A 68 2.65 -18.21 0.73
C MET A 68 2.10 -18.58 -0.65
N GLY A 69 0.92 -18.10 -1.01
CA GLY A 69 0.35 -18.23 -2.34
C GLY A 69 1.19 -17.51 -3.38
N ILE A 70 1.53 -16.24 -3.12
CA ILE A 70 2.41 -15.43 -3.99
C ILE A 70 3.75 -16.15 -4.20
N PHE A 71 4.30 -16.74 -3.12
CA PHE A 71 5.54 -17.51 -3.17
C PHE A 71 5.42 -18.80 -4.02
N HIS A 72 4.32 -19.55 -3.90
CA HIS A 72 4.11 -20.80 -4.63
C HIS A 72 3.83 -20.60 -6.12
N TYR A 73 3.16 -19.52 -6.50
CA TYR A 73 2.77 -19.25 -7.89
C TYR A 73 3.85 -18.53 -8.71
N ASN A 74 4.97 -18.14 -8.09
CA ASN A 74 6.05 -17.47 -8.81
C ASN A 74 6.74 -18.42 -9.81
N LYS A 75 6.44 -18.23 -11.10
CA LYS A 75 7.00 -19.01 -12.22
C LYS A 75 8.53 -19.00 -12.24
N LYS A 76 9.16 -17.88 -11.87
CA LYS A 76 10.62 -17.75 -11.88
C LYS A 76 11.28 -18.70 -10.88
N TRP A 77 10.73 -18.83 -9.68
CA TRP A 77 11.24 -19.74 -8.65
C TRP A 77 11.15 -21.21 -9.06
N ARG A 78 10.04 -21.60 -9.71
CA ARG A 78 9.87 -22.97 -10.22
C ARG A 78 10.89 -23.30 -11.30
N ILE A 79 11.15 -22.36 -12.22
CA ILE A 79 12.15 -22.52 -13.28
C ILE A 79 13.57 -22.61 -12.67
N SER A 80 13.92 -21.72 -11.73
CA SER A 80 15.23 -21.77 -11.06
C SER A 80 15.46 -23.12 -10.36
N ARG A 81 14.43 -23.64 -9.67
CA ARG A 81 14.50 -24.95 -9.01
C ARG A 81 14.77 -26.08 -10.00
N LEU A 82 14.08 -26.06 -11.13
CA LEU A 82 14.24 -27.08 -12.17
C LEU A 82 15.65 -27.04 -12.78
N ILE A 83 16.18 -25.84 -13.06
CA ILE A 83 17.52 -25.68 -13.64
C ILE A 83 18.61 -26.15 -12.68
N VAL A 84 18.55 -25.76 -11.40
CA VAL A 84 19.55 -26.18 -10.40
C VAL A 84 19.50 -27.69 -10.18
N PHE A 85 18.29 -28.28 -10.13
CA PHE A 85 18.13 -29.73 -10.04
C PHE A 85 18.72 -30.45 -11.26
N LEU A 86 18.41 -29.97 -12.47
CA LEU A 86 18.94 -30.53 -13.71
C LEU A 86 20.47 -30.45 -13.76
N PHE A 87 21.05 -29.31 -13.35
CA PHE A 87 22.50 -29.15 -13.27
C PHE A 87 23.15 -30.15 -12.31
N SER A 88 22.61 -30.31 -11.11
CA SER A 88 23.13 -31.28 -10.14
C SER A 88 23.01 -32.71 -10.66
N PHE A 89 21.89 -33.06 -11.33
CA PHE A 89 21.71 -34.36 -11.96
C PHE A 89 22.73 -34.63 -13.07
N VAL A 90 22.94 -33.67 -13.97
CA VAL A 90 23.97 -33.75 -15.03
C VAL A 90 25.36 -33.86 -14.43
N THR A 91 25.63 -33.18 -13.32
CA THR A 91 26.90 -33.25 -12.59
C THR A 91 27.18 -34.67 -12.09
N PHE A 92 26.17 -35.38 -11.57
CA PHE A 92 26.30 -36.79 -11.16
C PHE A 92 26.58 -37.73 -12.34
N ILE A 93 25.88 -37.55 -13.47
CA ILE A 93 26.14 -38.33 -14.69
C ILE A 93 27.57 -38.10 -15.15
N LEU A 94 28.00 -36.83 -15.23
CA LEU A 94 29.33 -36.46 -15.67
C LEU A 94 30.42 -37.08 -14.80
N ALA A 95 30.25 -37.04 -13.47
CA ALA A 95 31.16 -37.68 -12.53
C ALA A 95 31.27 -39.20 -12.73
N LEU A 96 30.15 -39.88 -13.02
CA LEU A 96 30.13 -41.32 -13.28
C LEU A 96 30.84 -41.67 -14.59
N VAL A 97 30.63 -40.89 -15.65
CA VAL A 97 31.32 -41.11 -16.93
C VAL A 97 32.83 -40.90 -16.76
N PHE A 98 33.26 -39.82 -16.09
CA PHE A 98 34.69 -39.58 -15.82
C PHE A 98 35.33 -40.65 -14.91
N ALA A 99 34.55 -41.32 -14.06
CA ALA A 99 35.05 -42.42 -13.25
C ALA A 99 35.18 -43.75 -14.01
N SER A 100 34.41 -43.92 -15.09
CA SER A 100 34.23 -45.22 -15.77
C SER A 100 34.92 -45.31 -17.13
N VAL A 101 35.08 -44.19 -17.84
CA VAL A 101 35.57 -44.14 -19.21
C VAL A 101 36.53 -42.97 -19.39
N ASP A 102 37.65 -43.20 -20.08
CA ASP A 102 38.53 -42.13 -20.52
C ASP A 102 37.93 -41.44 -21.76
N ILE A 103 37.48 -40.19 -21.59
CA ILE A 103 36.78 -39.45 -22.64
C ILE A 103 37.78 -38.53 -23.36
N PRO A 104 37.94 -38.66 -24.70
CA PRO A 104 38.92 -37.88 -25.45
C PRO A 104 38.68 -36.36 -25.43
N GLU A 105 37.43 -35.91 -25.26
CA GLU A 105 37.06 -34.49 -25.26
C GLU A 105 36.82 -33.89 -23.85
N LYS A 106 37.62 -34.30 -22.86
CA LYS A 106 37.47 -33.87 -21.44
C LYS A 106 37.30 -32.35 -21.23
N HIS A 107 38.03 -31.53 -22.00
CA HIS A 107 37.99 -30.07 -21.88
C HIS A 107 36.64 -29.48 -22.29
N PHE A 108 36.00 -30.07 -23.31
CA PHE A 108 34.68 -29.63 -23.77
C PHE A 108 33.60 -29.89 -22.70
N TYR A 109 33.58 -31.11 -22.15
CA TYR A 109 32.64 -31.47 -21.08
C TYR A 109 32.86 -30.63 -19.81
N MET A 110 34.11 -30.35 -19.44
CA MET A 110 34.43 -29.47 -18.31
C MET A 110 34.03 -28.02 -18.58
N ALA A 111 34.19 -27.51 -19.80
CA ALA A 111 33.76 -26.17 -20.17
C ALA A 111 32.24 -26.00 -20.06
N VAL A 112 31.46 -26.98 -20.56
CA VAL A 112 30.00 -27.00 -20.41
C VAL A 112 29.60 -27.08 -18.94
N TRP A 113 30.30 -27.90 -18.15
CA TRP A 113 30.06 -28.02 -16.72
C TRP A 113 30.35 -26.72 -15.94
N ILE A 114 31.46 -26.04 -16.23
CA ILE A 114 31.81 -24.74 -15.64
C ILE A 114 30.77 -23.68 -16.00
N LEU A 115 30.29 -23.66 -17.24
CA LEU A 115 29.21 -22.77 -17.66
C LEU A 115 27.94 -23.03 -16.83
N GLY A 116 27.51 -24.29 -16.73
CA GLY A 116 26.34 -24.70 -15.94
C GLY A 116 26.48 -24.38 -14.45
N LEU A 117 27.69 -24.48 -13.91
CA LEU A 117 28.02 -24.09 -12.55
C LEU A 117 27.84 -22.57 -12.35
N GLY A 118 28.33 -21.76 -13.29
CA GLY A 118 28.14 -20.31 -13.24
C GLY A 118 26.67 -19.90 -13.27
N ILE A 119 25.87 -20.54 -14.14
CA ILE A 119 24.41 -20.34 -14.20
C ILE A 119 23.76 -20.71 -12.87
N SER A 120 24.12 -21.86 -12.30
CA SER A 120 23.53 -22.36 -11.04
C SER A 120 23.85 -21.44 -9.85
N ILE A 121 25.07 -20.90 -9.77
CA ILE A 121 25.45 -19.95 -8.72
C ILE A 121 24.71 -18.62 -8.89
N ASP A 122 24.61 -18.07 -10.11
CA ASP A 122 23.81 -16.87 -10.36
C ASP A 122 22.33 -17.10 -9.99
N LEU A 123 21.75 -18.28 -10.26
CA LEU A 123 20.39 -18.62 -9.86
C LEU A 123 20.21 -18.73 -8.34
N ILE A 124 21.18 -19.29 -7.62
CA ILE A 124 21.19 -19.30 -6.14
C ILE A 124 21.20 -17.86 -5.62
N ARG A 125 22.08 -17.01 -6.17
CA ARG A 125 22.17 -15.60 -5.80
C ARG A 125 20.86 -14.85 -6.07
N ASP A 126 20.25 -15.06 -7.23
CA ASP A 126 18.98 -14.43 -7.59
C ASP A 126 17.83 -14.91 -6.69
N SER A 127 17.86 -16.19 -6.30
CA SER A 127 16.88 -16.74 -5.34
C SER A 127 17.06 -16.13 -3.96
N LEU A 128 18.30 -15.93 -3.49
CA LEU A 128 18.59 -15.22 -2.24
C LEU A 128 18.12 -13.76 -2.29
N LYS A 129 18.37 -13.05 -3.40
CA LYS A 129 17.91 -11.67 -3.58
C LYS A 129 16.39 -11.59 -3.53
N GLN A 130 15.69 -12.43 -4.30
CA GLN A 130 14.23 -12.48 -4.30
C GLN A 130 13.68 -12.88 -2.92
N ALA A 131 14.38 -13.75 -2.20
CA ALA A 131 13.99 -14.11 -0.85
C ALA A 131 14.07 -12.92 0.12
N THR A 132 15.15 -12.12 0.05
CA THR A 132 15.25 -10.89 0.84
C THR A 132 14.19 -9.86 0.46
N GLU A 133 13.80 -9.82 -0.82
CA GLU A 133 12.72 -8.94 -1.29
C GLU A 133 11.35 -9.38 -0.74
N VAL A 134 11.04 -10.68 -0.75
CA VAL A 134 9.77 -11.24 -0.23
C VAL A 134 9.68 -11.16 1.29
N LEU A 135 10.81 -11.32 1.99
CA LEU A 135 10.87 -11.18 3.45
C LEU A 135 10.70 -9.73 3.92
N ASN A 136 10.82 -8.75 3.03
CA ASN A 136 10.51 -7.37 3.34
C ASN A 136 8.99 -7.12 3.17
N PRO A 137 8.24 -6.94 4.27
CA PRO A 137 6.80 -6.74 4.19
C PRO A 137 6.41 -5.47 3.43
N LEU A 138 7.29 -4.47 3.32
CA LEU A 138 7.05 -3.25 2.54
C LEU A 138 6.99 -3.55 1.04
N ASN A 139 7.83 -4.46 0.55
CA ASN A 139 7.81 -4.86 -0.86
C ASN A 139 6.56 -5.67 -1.19
N ALA A 140 6.08 -6.49 -0.25
CA ALA A 140 4.84 -7.22 -0.42
C ALA A 140 3.63 -6.27 -0.51
N VAL A 141 3.59 -5.21 0.30
CA VAL A 141 2.57 -4.15 0.22
C VAL A 141 2.58 -3.49 -1.16
N GLU A 142 3.76 -3.16 -1.67
CA GLU A 142 3.91 -2.54 -3.00
C GLU A 142 3.45 -3.48 -4.12
N GLN A 143 3.81 -4.77 -4.03
CA GLN A 143 3.37 -5.77 -5.00
C GLN A 143 1.84 -5.94 -4.99
N ILE A 144 1.21 -6.02 -3.82
CA ILE A 144 -0.26 -6.15 -3.71
C ILE A 144 -0.95 -4.90 -4.26
N LYS A 145 -0.38 -3.70 -4.06
CA LYS A 145 -0.87 -2.47 -4.68
C LYS A 145 -0.79 -2.54 -6.21
N ASP A 146 0.33 -2.98 -6.75
CA ASP A 146 0.51 -3.12 -8.20
C ASP A 146 -0.44 -4.17 -8.79
N ASP A 147 -0.65 -5.29 -8.09
CA ASP A 147 -1.62 -6.32 -8.46
C ASP A 147 -3.06 -5.77 -8.44
N ALA A 148 -3.41 -4.93 -7.45
CA ALA A 148 -4.72 -4.25 -7.41
C ALA A 148 -4.91 -3.29 -8.60
N ILE A 149 -3.89 -2.49 -8.94
CA ILE A 149 -3.94 -1.57 -10.08
C ILE A 149 -4.03 -2.34 -11.41
N GLN A 150 -3.35 -3.49 -11.52
CA GLN A 150 -3.47 -4.36 -12.68
C GLN A 150 -4.84 -5.03 -12.77
N ALA A 151 -5.41 -5.45 -11.63
CA ALA A 151 -6.76 -6.01 -11.56
C ALA A 151 -7.81 -5.03 -12.11
N ILE A 152 -7.72 -3.75 -11.73
CA ILE A 152 -8.57 -2.68 -12.25
C ILE A 152 -8.45 -2.59 -13.78
N LYS A 153 -7.22 -2.55 -14.31
CA LYS A 153 -6.99 -2.46 -15.77
C LYS A 153 -7.52 -3.67 -16.54
N ASN A 154 -7.57 -4.83 -15.90
CA ASN A 154 -8.02 -6.09 -16.49
C ASN A 154 -9.48 -6.43 -16.15
N SER A 155 -10.19 -5.55 -15.42
CA SER A 155 -11.57 -5.77 -14.97
C SER A 155 -11.74 -7.05 -14.13
N ASP A 156 -10.77 -7.36 -13.26
CA ASP A 156 -10.82 -8.50 -12.34
C ASP A 156 -11.18 -8.04 -10.92
N ASP A 157 -12.48 -7.90 -10.67
CA ASP A 157 -13.01 -7.42 -9.39
C ASP A 157 -12.63 -8.33 -8.22
N LYS A 158 -12.59 -9.64 -8.46
CA LYS A 158 -12.26 -10.62 -7.43
C LYS A 158 -10.83 -10.40 -6.93
N LEU A 159 -9.89 -10.17 -7.85
CA LEU A 159 -8.52 -9.86 -7.49
C LEU A 159 -8.41 -8.51 -6.79
N LEU A 160 -9.12 -7.47 -7.27
CA LEU A 160 -9.16 -6.16 -6.63
C LEU A 160 -9.63 -6.24 -5.16
N TRP A 161 -10.77 -6.88 -4.90
CA TRP A 161 -11.30 -7.02 -3.54
C TRP A 161 -10.37 -7.82 -2.64
N SER A 162 -9.77 -8.89 -3.16
CA SER A 162 -8.80 -9.68 -2.41
C SER A 162 -7.53 -8.89 -2.05
N SER A 163 -7.07 -8.00 -2.93
CA SER A 163 -5.92 -7.14 -2.68
C SER A 163 -6.23 -6.06 -1.65
N ILE A 164 -7.42 -5.45 -1.71
CA ILE A 164 -7.89 -4.49 -0.69
C ILE A 164 -7.99 -5.17 0.68
N ASP A 165 -8.53 -6.38 0.74
CA ASP A 165 -8.62 -7.15 2.00
C ASP A 165 -7.24 -7.52 2.53
N ALA A 166 -6.32 -7.94 1.67
CA ALA A 166 -4.95 -8.23 2.05
C ALA A 166 -4.25 -6.99 2.62
N LEU A 167 -4.34 -5.83 1.95
CA LEU A 167 -3.78 -4.57 2.46
C LEU A 167 -4.42 -4.15 3.79
N SER A 168 -5.73 -4.33 3.93
CA SER A 168 -6.46 -4.00 5.15
C SER A 168 -6.03 -4.88 6.32
N GLU A 169 -5.87 -6.18 6.10
CA GLU A 169 -5.38 -7.12 7.11
C GLU A 169 -3.93 -6.82 7.50
N ILE A 170 -3.06 -6.49 6.53
CA ILE A 170 -1.68 -6.07 6.81
C ILE A 170 -1.68 -4.83 7.69
N ALA A 171 -2.48 -3.82 7.37
CA ALA A 171 -2.59 -2.60 8.17
C ALA A 171 -3.13 -2.89 9.58
N LEU A 172 -4.15 -3.73 9.70
CA LEU A 172 -4.75 -4.13 10.97
C LEU A 172 -3.75 -4.87 11.86
N ARG A 173 -3.06 -5.90 11.33
CA ARG A 173 -2.03 -6.65 12.08
C ARG A 173 -0.80 -5.82 12.39
N SER A 174 -0.45 -4.88 11.51
CA SER A 174 0.63 -3.93 11.77
C SER A 174 0.27 -2.97 12.90
N ALA A 175 -0.99 -2.52 12.98
CA ALA A 175 -1.49 -1.75 14.11
C ALA A 175 -1.52 -2.60 15.41
N GLU A 176 -1.87 -3.89 15.32
CA GLU A 176 -1.83 -4.82 16.47
C GLU A 176 -0.45 -5.01 17.06
N THR A 177 0.54 -5.12 16.18
CA THR A 177 1.93 -5.38 16.56
C THR A 177 2.77 -4.12 16.70
N SER A 178 2.12 -2.95 16.68
CA SER A 178 2.74 -1.61 16.77
C SER A 178 3.85 -1.38 15.73
N LYS A 179 3.72 -1.98 14.54
CA LYS A 179 4.61 -1.77 13.39
C LYS A 179 4.15 -0.55 12.59
N ILE A 180 4.35 0.63 13.18
CA ILE A 180 3.86 1.93 12.65
C ILE A 180 4.29 2.14 11.21
N ALA A 181 5.57 1.93 10.86
CA ALA A 181 6.08 2.16 9.50
C ALA A 181 5.39 1.28 8.44
N LEU A 182 5.14 0.01 8.75
CA LEU A 182 4.43 -0.91 7.85
C LEU A 182 2.97 -0.50 7.70
N CYS A 183 2.30 -0.16 8.80
CA CYS A 183 0.92 0.33 8.77
C CYS A 183 0.80 1.61 7.94
N THR A 184 1.65 2.60 8.19
CA THR A 184 1.67 3.87 7.44
C THR A 184 1.92 3.66 5.95
N THR A 185 2.85 2.79 5.58
CA THR A 185 3.11 2.47 4.18
C THR A 185 1.89 1.83 3.53
N THR A 186 1.27 0.87 4.22
CA THR A 186 0.06 0.18 3.75
C THR A 186 -1.13 1.12 3.60
N LEU A 187 -1.34 2.04 4.54
CA LEU A 187 -2.41 3.03 4.45
C LEU A 187 -2.24 3.98 3.26
N ASN A 188 -0.99 4.30 2.89
CA ASN A 188 -0.69 5.17 1.74
C ASN A 188 -0.92 4.50 0.38
N THR A 189 -1.19 3.18 0.31
CA THR A 189 -1.50 2.51 -0.96
C THR A 189 -2.96 2.64 -1.37
N PHE A 190 -3.88 2.94 -0.44
CA PHE A 190 -5.31 3.08 -0.73
C PHE A 190 -5.62 4.22 -1.73
N PRO A 191 -5.12 5.46 -1.56
CA PRO A 191 -5.45 6.54 -2.49
C PRO A 191 -5.02 6.28 -3.94
N PRO A 192 -3.79 5.77 -4.22
CA PRO A 192 -3.41 5.38 -5.59
C PRO A 192 -4.31 4.31 -6.22
N ILE A 193 -4.79 3.32 -5.46
CA ILE A 193 -5.69 2.29 -5.97
C ILE A 193 -7.04 2.93 -6.33
N LEU A 194 -7.59 3.77 -5.45
CA LEU A 194 -8.84 4.48 -5.72
C LEU A 194 -8.73 5.39 -6.94
N ARG A 195 -7.62 6.12 -7.07
CA ARG A 195 -7.35 6.95 -8.24
C ARG A 195 -7.31 6.12 -9.52
N ALA A 196 -6.61 4.99 -9.51
CA ALA A 196 -6.56 4.10 -10.67
C ALA A 196 -7.95 3.55 -11.04
N PHE A 197 -8.78 3.26 -10.04
CA PHE A 197 -10.17 2.85 -10.23
C PHE A 197 -11.00 3.96 -10.90
N PHE A 198 -10.94 5.19 -10.40
CA PHE A 198 -11.65 6.33 -11.02
C PHE A 198 -11.14 6.68 -12.42
N ASP A 199 -9.84 6.54 -12.68
CA ASP A 199 -9.27 6.74 -14.01
C ASP A 199 -9.79 5.66 -14.98
N ALA A 200 -10.00 4.44 -14.50
CA ALA A 200 -10.56 3.34 -15.29
C ALA A 200 -12.07 3.51 -15.53
N SER A 201 -12.87 3.91 -14.54
CA SER A 201 -14.32 4.11 -14.70
C SER A 201 -14.68 5.22 -15.70
N LYS A 202 -13.77 6.18 -15.94
CA LYS A 202 -13.91 7.18 -17.01
C LYS A 202 -13.74 6.59 -18.43
N SER A 203 -13.23 5.37 -18.57
CA SER A 203 -13.05 4.68 -19.87
C SER A 203 -14.39 4.21 -20.46
N ILE A 204 -14.56 4.37 -21.78
CA ILE A 204 -15.76 3.99 -22.53
C ILE A 204 -16.12 2.51 -22.36
N SER A 205 -15.11 1.64 -22.19
CA SER A 205 -15.31 0.20 -21.97
C SER A 205 -16.02 -0.10 -20.64
N HIS A 206 -15.73 0.65 -19.59
CA HIS A 206 -16.27 0.42 -18.25
C HIS A 206 -17.67 0.98 -18.06
N ARG A 207 -18.00 2.13 -18.67
CA ARG A 207 -19.38 2.67 -18.63
C ARG A 207 -20.47 1.68 -19.06
N SER A 208 -20.15 0.77 -19.98
CA SER A 208 -21.11 -0.26 -20.43
C SER A 208 -21.34 -1.35 -19.39
N GLN A 209 -20.31 -1.68 -18.59
CA GLN A 209 -20.37 -2.66 -17.50
C GLN A 209 -20.99 -2.02 -16.25
N ASP A 210 -20.60 -0.80 -15.90
CA ASP A 210 -21.14 -0.05 -14.77
C ASP A 210 -22.66 0.14 -14.92
N ALA A 211 -23.13 0.46 -16.14
CA ALA A 211 -24.56 0.57 -16.44
C ALA A 211 -25.31 -0.77 -16.37
N GLU A 212 -24.64 -1.88 -16.66
CA GLU A 212 -25.22 -3.22 -16.52
C GLU A 212 -25.28 -3.65 -15.05
N ILE A 213 -24.26 -3.32 -14.25
CA ILE A 213 -24.20 -3.54 -12.81
C ILE A 213 -25.26 -2.70 -12.10
N GLU A 214 -25.34 -1.40 -12.37
CA GLU A 214 -26.35 -0.49 -11.81
C GLU A 214 -27.77 -0.97 -12.12
N LYS A 215 -28.01 -1.49 -13.33
CA LYS A 215 -29.31 -2.05 -13.72
C LYS A 215 -29.67 -3.33 -12.96
N ASN A 216 -28.66 -4.11 -12.55
CA ASN A 216 -28.85 -5.39 -11.85
C ASN A 216 -28.85 -5.26 -10.32
N THR A 217 -28.11 -4.31 -9.76
CA THR A 217 -27.92 -4.14 -8.31
C THR A 217 -28.56 -2.87 -7.74
N GLY A 218 -28.87 -1.89 -8.60
CA GLY A 218 -29.36 -0.57 -8.19
C GLY A 218 -28.30 0.31 -7.51
N VAL A 219 -27.01 -0.07 -7.53
CA VAL A 219 -25.94 0.65 -6.85
C VAL A 219 -24.78 0.89 -7.81
N ASP A 220 -24.32 2.14 -7.86
CA ASP A 220 -23.11 2.58 -8.57
C ASP A 220 -21.86 1.91 -7.99
N GLU A 221 -21.04 1.33 -8.88
CA GLU A 221 -19.83 0.59 -8.53
C GLU A 221 -18.78 1.49 -7.86
N ALA A 222 -18.69 2.76 -8.25
CA ALA A 222 -17.78 3.71 -7.62
C ALA A 222 -18.15 3.99 -6.17
N SER A 223 -19.44 4.24 -5.92
CA SER A 223 -19.98 4.40 -4.56
C SER A 223 -19.74 3.18 -3.68
N TYR A 224 -19.94 1.96 -4.22
CA TYR A 224 -19.66 0.72 -3.50
C TYR A 224 -18.16 0.55 -3.18
N THR A 225 -17.28 0.84 -4.14
CA THR A 225 -15.83 0.74 -3.99
C THR A 225 -15.32 1.67 -2.88
N ILE A 226 -15.77 2.93 -2.89
CA ILE A 226 -15.44 3.91 -1.86
C ILE A 226 -15.94 3.42 -0.49
N PHE A 227 -17.20 2.98 -0.41
CA PHE A 227 -17.79 2.47 0.82
C PHE A 227 -16.96 1.32 1.40
N TYR A 228 -16.60 0.35 0.56
CA TYR A 228 -15.81 -0.81 0.95
C TYR A 228 -14.43 -0.41 1.50
N MET A 229 -13.69 0.46 0.79
CA MET A 229 -12.40 0.95 1.27
C MET A 229 -12.50 1.71 2.60
N LEU A 230 -13.52 2.56 2.76
CA LEU A 230 -13.73 3.32 3.99
C LEU A 230 -14.08 2.42 5.18
N GLN A 231 -14.88 1.37 4.96
CA GLN A 231 -15.19 0.38 5.98
C GLN A 231 -13.91 -0.33 6.46
N ARG A 232 -12.99 -0.65 5.55
CA ARG A 232 -11.69 -1.23 5.91
C ARG A 232 -10.81 -0.26 6.71
N LEU A 233 -10.76 1.01 6.31
CA LEU A 233 -10.05 2.04 7.08
C LEU A 233 -10.65 2.26 8.49
N GLU A 234 -11.97 2.11 8.65
CA GLU A 234 -12.62 2.19 9.96
C GLU A 234 -12.16 1.09 10.94
N LEU A 235 -11.95 -0.13 10.43
CA LEU A 235 -11.43 -1.24 11.23
C LEU A 235 -10.01 -0.93 11.73
N VAL A 236 -9.14 -0.46 10.83
CA VAL A 236 -7.76 -0.08 11.18
C VAL A 236 -7.75 1.09 12.17
N ASN A 237 -8.59 2.12 11.96
CA ASN A 237 -8.69 3.26 12.87
C ASN A 237 -9.16 2.85 14.27
N SER A 238 -10.20 2.03 14.34
CA SER A 238 -10.72 1.54 15.63
C SER A 238 -9.65 0.76 16.39
N LYS A 239 -8.82 -0.02 15.68
CA LYS A 239 -7.71 -0.74 16.29
C LYS A 239 -6.55 0.16 16.72
N ALA A 240 -6.20 1.15 15.90
CA ALA A 240 -5.18 2.13 16.23
C ALA A 240 -5.54 2.93 17.49
N LEU A 241 -6.82 3.32 17.62
CA LEU A 241 -7.34 3.98 18.82
C LEU A 241 -7.26 3.08 20.06
N GLN A 242 -7.64 1.80 19.96
CA GLN A 242 -7.51 0.83 21.06
C GLN A 242 -6.06 0.67 21.53
N ASN A 243 -5.10 0.72 20.60
CA ASN A 243 -3.68 0.56 20.88
C ASN A 243 -2.96 1.89 21.19
N ASN A 244 -3.69 3.01 21.31
CA ASN A 244 -3.14 4.36 21.53
C ASN A 244 -2.09 4.79 20.48
N LEU A 245 -2.28 4.42 19.21
CA LEU A 245 -1.35 4.71 18.12
C LEU A 245 -1.73 6.00 17.37
N THR A 246 -1.51 7.16 18.02
CA THR A 246 -1.85 8.50 17.48
C THR A 246 -1.30 8.74 16.07
N SER A 247 -0.06 8.30 15.80
CA SER A 247 0.58 8.46 14.48
C SER A 247 -0.18 7.74 13.37
N ILE A 248 -0.78 6.58 13.65
CA ILE A 248 -1.58 5.84 12.67
C ILE A 248 -2.92 6.55 12.46
N CYS A 249 -3.57 7.04 13.51
CA CYS A 249 -4.81 7.81 13.39
C CYS A 249 -4.60 9.07 12.53
N ASN A 250 -3.51 9.81 12.75
CA ASN A 250 -3.13 10.97 11.94
C ASN A 250 -2.93 10.60 10.46
N GLN A 251 -2.30 9.46 10.21
CA GLN A 251 -2.09 8.96 8.86
C GLN A 251 -3.41 8.60 8.18
N ILE A 252 -4.36 7.99 8.90
CA ILE A 252 -5.69 7.65 8.38
C ILE A 252 -6.44 8.93 7.99
N ILE A 253 -6.43 9.96 8.84
CA ILE A 253 -7.04 11.27 8.52
C ILE A 253 -6.43 11.86 7.23
N THR A 254 -5.11 11.81 7.10
CA THR A 254 -4.42 12.30 5.89
C THR A 254 -4.80 11.51 4.64
N VAL A 255 -4.94 10.18 4.76
CA VAL A 255 -5.37 9.29 3.67
C VAL A 255 -6.82 9.59 3.26
N LEU A 256 -7.71 9.84 4.22
CA LEU A 256 -9.08 10.25 3.95
C LEU A 256 -9.13 11.60 3.21
N GLY A 257 -8.29 12.57 3.59
CA GLY A 257 -8.16 13.82 2.84
C GLY A 257 -7.80 13.59 1.35
N LYS A 258 -6.83 12.71 1.08
CA LYS A 258 -6.47 12.34 -0.30
C LYS A 258 -7.61 11.64 -1.03
N ILE A 259 -8.35 10.75 -0.36
CA ILE A 259 -9.52 10.08 -0.92
C ILE A 259 -10.60 11.11 -1.30
N ILE A 260 -10.90 12.06 -0.42
CA ILE A 260 -11.88 13.13 -0.69
C ILE A 260 -11.49 13.92 -1.94
N LEU A 261 -10.20 14.27 -2.10
CA LEU A 261 -9.72 14.96 -3.30
C LEU A 261 -9.91 14.14 -4.57
N HIS A 262 -9.61 12.84 -4.53
CA HIS A 262 -9.84 11.96 -5.69
C HIS A 262 -11.32 11.80 -6.01
N CYS A 263 -12.20 11.74 -5.01
CA CYS A 263 -13.65 11.75 -5.21
C CYS A 263 -14.08 13.05 -5.91
N ALA A 264 -13.65 14.22 -5.41
CA ALA A 264 -13.99 15.52 -5.98
C ALA A 264 -13.52 15.68 -7.44
N GLN A 265 -12.42 15.05 -7.84
CA GLN A 265 -11.91 15.04 -9.21
C GLN A 265 -12.72 14.12 -10.17
N LEU A 266 -13.50 13.19 -9.63
CA LEU A 266 -14.40 12.33 -10.40
C LEU A 266 -15.81 12.95 -10.44
N ASP A 267 -16.42 13.09 -9.26
CA ASP A 267 -17.75 13.64 -9.04
C ASP A 267 -17.82 14.20 -7.61
N LEU A 268 -18.27 15.44 -7.49
CA LEU A 268 -18.39 16.13 -6.20
C LEU A 268 -19.44 15.47 -5.29
N SER A 269 -20.44 14.77 -5.84
CA SER A 269 -21.43 14.02 -5.06
C SER A 269 -20.79 12.95 -4.15
N LEU A 270 -19.64 12.39 -4.56
CA LEU A 270 -18.91 11.34 -3.85
C LEU A 270 -18.09 11.87 -2.66
N VAL A 271 -18.01 13.19 -2.46
CA VAL A 271 -17.23 13.83 -1.40
C VAL A 271 -17.89 13.71 -0.03
N THR A 272 -19.22 13.71 0.03
CA THR A 272 -19.99 13.75 1.28
C THR A 272 -19.62 12.59 2.21
N PHE A 273 -19.65 11.37 1.69
CA PHE A 273 -19.50 10.18 2.53
C PHE A 273 -18.08 10.02 3.14
N PRO A 274 -16.97 10.13 2.38
CA PRO A 274 -15.62 10.13 2.94
C PRO A 274 -15.39 11.28 3.95
N THR A 275 -15.99 12.44 3.71
CA THR A 275 -15.90 13.60 4.63
C THR A 275 -16.57 13.29 5.97
N HIS A 276 -17.77 12.71 5.94
CA HIS A 276 -18.46 12.25 7.15
C HIS A 276 -17.64 11.21 7.94
N VAL A 277 -16.99 10.26 7.24
CA VAL A 277 -16.12 9.26 7.88
C VAL A 277 -14.90 9.93 8.55
N LEU A 278 -14.28 10.93 7.91
CA LEU A 278 -13.19 11.72 8.49
C LEU A 278 -13.63 12.40 9.78
N GLY A 279 -14.76 13.11 9.76
CA GLY A 279 -15.30 13.77 10.95
C GLY A 279 -15.62 12.77 12.07
N LYS A 280 -16.26 11.64 11.76
CA LYS A 280 -16.50 10.54 12.71
C LYS A 280 -15.22 10.06 13.37
N PHE A 281 -14.13 9.90 12.62
CA PHE A 281 -12.85 9.45 13.17
C PHE A 281 -12.22 10.51 14.09
N ALA A 282 -12.28 11.78 13.70
CA ALA A 282 -11.78 12.90 14.51
C ALA A 282 -12.53 13.01 15.85
N LEU A 283 -13.87 12.93 15.82
CA LEU A 283 -14.71 12.99 17.01
C LEU A 283 -14.44 11.81 17.96
N LYS A 284 -14.30 10.60 17.41
CA LYS A 284 -13.94 9.40 18.19
C LYS A 284 -12.56 9.53 18.82
N ALA A 285 -11.61 10.14 18.11
CA ALA A 285 -10.26 10.40 18.62
C ALA A 285 -10.26 11.44 19.76
N LEU A 286 -11.05 12.51 19.63
CA LEU A 286 -11.24 13.51 20.70
C LEU A 286 -11.78 12.90 21.99
N GLN A 287 -12.79 12.03 21.88
CA GLN A 287 -13.37 11.31 23.03
C GLN A 287 -12.32 10.50 23.79
N LEU A 288 -11.33 9.96 23.08
CA LEU A 288 -10.21 9.19 23.63
C LEU A 288 -8.98 10.05 23.98
N ARG A 289 -9.11 11.38 23.95
CA ARG A 289 -8.07 12.36 24.27
C ARG A 289 -6.90 12.44 23.30
N PHE A 290 -7.11 12.10 22.02
CA PHE A 290 -6.14 12.34 20.95
C PHE A 290 -6.39 13.69 20.28
N ASP A 291 -6.06 14.79 20.96
CA ASP A 291 -6.32 16.16 20.48
C ASP A 291 -5.60 16.48 19.16
N ASP A 292 -4.38 15.97 18.99
CA ASP A 292 -3.60 16.15 17.77
C ASP A 292 -4.30 15.60 16.51
N VAL A 293 -5.03 14.49 16.65
CA VAL A 293 -5.79 13.88 15.54
C VAL A 293 -6.90 14.81 15.08
N ALA A 294 -7.54 15.48 16.03
CA ALA A 294 -8.60 16.45 15.74
C ALA A 294 -8.05 17.70 15.05
N ALA A 295 -6.92 18.23 15.52
CA ALA A 295 -6.24 19.34 14.89
C ALA A 295 -5.81 19.01 13.44
N ILE A 296 -5.32 17.78 13.22
CA ILE A 296 -4.99 17.29 11.88
C ILE A 296 -6.24 17.11 11.03
N ALA A 297 -7.36 16.66 11.59
CA ALA A 297 -8.63 16.57 10.87
C ALA A 297 -9.14 17.94 10.41
N THR A 298 -9.14 18.93 11.30
CA THR A 298 -9.51 20.32 11.00
C THR A 298 -8.66 20.88 9.87
N SER A 299 -7.32 20.74 9.96
CA SER A 299 -6.42 21.23 8.92
C SER A 299 -6.57 20.47 7.60
N THR A 300 -6.83 19.16 7.65
CA THR A 300 -7.07 18.33 6.46
C THR A 300 -8.36 18.75 5.76
N LEU A 301 -9.46 18.96 6.49
CA LEU A 301 -10.74 19.42 5.91
C LEU A 301 -10.59 20.79 5.22
N LEU A 302 -9.90 21.74 5.88
CA LEU A 302 -9.66 23.07 5.31
C LEU A 302 -8.75 23.00 4.06
N ALA A 303 -7.66 22.24 4.13
CA ALA A 303 -6.76 22.05 2.99
C ALA A 303 -7.47 21.39 1.81
N THR A 304 -8.26 20.34 2.08
CA THR A 304 -9.05 19.63 1.08
C THR A 304 -10.05 20.57 0.40
N THR A 305 -10.75 21.40 1.17
CA THR A 305 -11.67 22.41 0.63
C THR A 305 -10.95 23.39 -0.29
N LYS A 306 -9.82 23.94 0.16
CA LYS A 306 -9.00 24.87 -0.64
C LYS A 306 -8.58 24.23 -1.96
N THR A 307 -8.14 22.98 -1.92
CA THR A 307 -7.73 22.25 -3.13
C THR A 307 -8.92 21.98 -4.05
N ILE A 308 -10.09 21.58 -3.54
CA ILE A 308 -11.31 21.38 -4.36
C ILE A 308 -11.67 22.67 -5.10
N VAL A 309 -11.75 23.79 -4.37
CA VAL A 309 -12.08 25.11 -4.96
C VAL A 309 -11.06 25.56 -6.00
N ASN A 310 -9.79 25.17 -5.84
CA ASN A 310 -8.72 25.61 -6.74
C ASN A 310 -8.46 24.67 -7.94
N GLU A 311 -8.79 23.39 -7.84
CA GLU A 311 -8.38 22.40 -8.85
C GLU A 311 -9.55 21.76 -9.58
N VAL A 312 -10.76 21.77 -9.01
CA VAL A 312 -11.95 21.17 -9.61
C VAL A 312 -12.75 22.25 -10.35
N ASP A 313 -13.31 21.90 -11.51
CA ASP A 313 -14.26 22.77 -12.21
C ASP A 313 -15.64 22.65 -11.54
N LEU A 314 -16.04 23.70 -10.83
CA LEU A 314 -17.26 23.75 -10.03
C LEU A 314 -18.45 24.39 -10.77
N THR A 315 -18.29 24.80 -12.03
CA THR A 315 -19.25 25.67 -12.73
C THR A 315 -20.67 25.09 -12.81
N TYR A 316 -20.79 23.77 -12.91
CA TYR A 316 -22.07 23.07 -13.11
C TYR A 316 -22.37 22.01 -12.04
N MET A 317 -21.61 22.01 -10.93
CA MET A 317 -21.74 21.00 -9.88
C MET A 317 -22.67 21.47 -8.76
N GLU A 318 -23.32 20.53 -8.08
CA GLU A 318 -24.10 20.83 -6.87
C GLU A 318 -23.16 20.92 -5.67
N LEU A 319 -23.03 22.12 -5.10
CA LEU A 319 -21.98 22.42 -4.13
C LEU A 319 -22.47 22.32 -2.68
N VAL A 320 -23.78 22.50 -2.46
CA VAL A 320 -24.38 22.66 -1.13
C VAL A 320 -24.02 21.50 -0.20
N GLU A 321 -24.33 20.27 -0.59
CA GLU A 321 -24.16 19.11 0.30
C GLU A 321 -22.68 18.81 0.63
N PRO A 322 -21.74 18.75 -0.34
CA PRO A 322 -20.32 18.54 -0.05
C PRO A 322 -19.71 19.58 0.89
N PHE A 323 -19.97 20.88 0.65
CA PHE A 323 -19.39 21.96 1.47
C PHE A 323 -20.09 22.14 2.81
N ASN A 324 -21.41 21.92 2.89
CA ASN A 324 -22.10 21.90 4.19
C ASN A 324 -21.61 20.72 5.04
N THR A 325 -21.36 19.56 4.44
CA THR A 325 -20.80 18.41 5.16
C THR A 325 -19.42 18.72 5.75
N ILE A 326 -18.57 19.45 5.03
CA ILE A 326 -17.27 19.89 5.55
C ILE A 326 -17.48 20.87 6.72
N THR A 327 -18.39 21.83 6.56
CA THR A 327 -18.73 22.84 7.56
C THR A 327 -19.25 22.18 8.85
N ASP A 328 -20.18 21.25 8.73
CA ASP A 328 -20.79 20.53 9.85
C ASP A 328 -19.77 19.69 10.61
N ASN A 329 -18.80 19.08 9.91
CA ASN A 329 -17.74 18.34 10.58
C ASN A 329 -16.76 19.26 11.32
N LEU A 330 -16.42 20.43 10.76
CA LEU A 330 -15.59 21.43 11.45
C LEU A 330 -16.30 21.98 12.69
N ASP A 331 -17.58 22.32 12.57
CA ASP A 331 -18.43 22.74 13.69
C ASP A 331 -18.47 21.66 14.79
N ALA A 332 -18.77 20.40 14.43
CA ALA A 332 -18.83 19.31 15.38
C ALA A 332 -17.49 19.08 16.12
N ILE A 333 -16.36 19.17 15.42
CA ILE A 333 -15.02 19.07 16.02
C ILE A 333 -14.79 20.24 17.00
N ALA A 334 -15.12 21.47 16.60
CA ALA A 334 -14.97 22.66 17.43
C ALA A 334 -15.83 22.59 18.70
N GLN A 335 -17.11 22.23 18.56
CA GLN A 335 -18.02 22.02 19.69
C GLN A 335 -17.53 20.91 20.62
N SER A 336 -17.05 19.78 20.07
CA SER A 336 -16.53 18.67 20.87
C SER A 336 -15.25 19.06 21.62
N THR A 337 -14.39 19.87 21.00
CA THR A 337 -13.17 20.39 21.61
C THR A 337 -13.51 21.31 22.79
N PHE A 338 -14.44 22.24 22.61
CA PHE A 338 -14.92 23.13 23.67
C PHE A 338 -15.61 22.37 24.81
N LYS A 339 -16.43 21.37 24.50
CA LYS A 339 -17.08 20.53 25.52
C LYS A 339 -16.06 19.82 26.42
N LYS A 340 -14.92 19.44 25.85
CA LYS A 340 -13.81 18.79 26.56
C LYS A 340 -13.01 19.80 27.39
N ASP A 341 -12.70 20.96 26.82
CA ASP A 341 -11.98 22.04 27.49
C ASP A 341 -12.70 23.38 27.33
N LYS A 342 -13.44 23.77 28.38
CA LYS A 342 -14.20 25.03 28.44
C LYS A 342 -13.32 26.26 28.66
N THR A 343 -12.01 26.07 28.92
CA THR A 343 -11.06 27.18 29.08
C THR A 343 -10.48 27.64 27.75
N ILE A 344 -10.70 26.86 26.68
CA ILE A 344 -10.19 27.18 25.36
C ILE A 344 -10.83 28.48 24.84
N ASN A 345 -10.03 29.28 24.14
CA ASN A 345 -10.53 30.50 23.53
C ASN A 345 -11.49 30.19 22.37
N ILE A 346 -12.74 30.66 22.46
CA ILE A 346 -13.78 30.47 21.42
C ILE A 346 -13.31 30.98 20.05
N LYS A 347 -12.51 32.05 20.02
CA LYS A 347 -11.95 32.57 18.77
C LYS A 347 -11.02 31.59 18.09
N LEU A 348 -10.31 30.76 18.86
CA LEU A 348 -9.36 29.78 18.33
C LEU A 348 -10.10 28.60 17.68
N ILE A 349 -11.16 28.09 18.31
CA ILE A 349 -11.95 26.97 17.77
C ILE A 349 -12.84 27.38 16.59
N SER A 350 -13.34 28.62 16.58
CA SER A 350 -14.14 29.16 15.46
C SER A 350 -13.29 29.62 14.27
N GLN A 351 -11.96 29.75 14.42
CA GLN A 351 -11.08 30.23 13.35
C GLN A 351 -11.18 29.38 12.08
N SER A 352 -11.26 28.06 12.22
CA SER A 352 -11.37 27.16 11.07
C SER A 352 -12.62 27.41 10.22
N LEU A 353 -13.74 27.80 10.83
CA LEU A 353 -14.97 28.19 10.13
C LEU A 353 -14.84 29.56 9.45
N LYS A 354 -14.10 30.50 10.06
CA LYS A 354 -13.79 31.79 9.44
C LYS A 354 -12.91 31.62 8.20
N ASP A 355 -11.85 30.81 8.32
CA ASP A 355 -10.98 30.48 7.19
C ASP A 355 -11.77 29.78 6.07
N LEU A 356 -12.74 28.94 6.42
CA LEU A 356 -13.61 28.27 5.45
C LEU A 356 -14.53 29.26 4.73
N LYS A 357 -15.12 30.21 5.47
CA LYS A 357 -15.92 31.30 4.90
C LYS A 357 -15.13 32.10 3.87
N GLU A 358 -13.88 32.45 4.17
CA GLU A 358 -13.01 33.17 3.24
C GLU A 358 -12.78 32.37 1.95
N VAL A 359 -12.63 31.05 2.04
CA VAL A 359 -12.50 30.17 0.87
C VAL A 359 -13.77 30.18 0.02
N TYR A 360 -14.95 30.16 0.65
CA TYR A 360 -16.24 30.21 -0.05
C TYR A 360 -16.53 31.58 -0.69
N GLN A 361 -15.92 32.65 -0.18
CA GLN A 361 -16.00 33.99 -0.75
C GLN A 361 -14.98 34.24 -1.87
N SER A 362 -14.16 33.25 -2.22
CA SER A 362 -13.18 33.38 -3.31
C SER A 362 -13.85 33.67 -4.66
N GLU A 363 -13.10 34.32 -5.56
CA GLU A 363 -13.60 34.69 -6.90
C GLU A 363 -14.17 33.50 -7.69
N ARG A 364 -13.63 32.30 -7.46
CA ARG A 364 -14.09 31.08 -8.12
C ARG A 364 -15.49 30.64 -7.72
N LEU A 365 -15.88 30.90 -6.48
CA LEU A 365 -17.21 30.55 -5.96
C LEU A 365 -18.16 31.73 -5.96
N ALA A 366 -17.67 32.98 -5.99
CA ALA A 366 -18.49 34.18 -5.86
C ALA A 366 -19.69 34.23 -6.83
N ASN A 367 -19.55 33.67 -8.03
CA ASN A 367 -20.59 33.66 -9.06
C ASN A 367 -21.43 32.37 -9.11
N HIS A 368 -21.13 31.37 -8.27
CA HIS A 368 -21.86 30.11 -8.26
C HIS A 368 -23.21 30.26 -7.53
N ARG A 369 -24.27 29.64 -8.07
CA ARG A 369 -25.65 29.77 -7.56
C ARG A 369 -25.83 29.33 -6.11
N ASP A 370 -25.02 28.37 -5.67
CA ASP A 370 -25.11 27.75 -4.34
C ASP A 370 -24.33 28.53 -3.26
N THR A 371 -23.48 29.48 -3.66
CA THR A 371 -22.51 30.13 -2.75
C THR A 371 -23.18 30.92 -1.65
N SER A 372 -24.30 31.60 -1.94
CA SER A 372 -25.06 32.33 -0.93
C SER A 372 -25.59 31.41 0.18
N VAL A 373 -26.06 30.21 -0.20
CA VAL A 373 -26.59 29.20 0.73
C VAL A 373 -25.47 28.64 1.60
N ILE A 374 -24.32 28.32 1.00
CA ILE A 374 -23.15 27.79 1.72
C ILE A 374 -22.60 28.83 2.71
N ILE A 375 -22.46 30.09 2.30
CA ILE A 375 -22.00 31.17 3.18
C ILE A 375 -22.98 31.38 4.34
N GLN A 376 -24.28 31.39 4.06
CA GLN A 376 -25.31 31.52 5.09
C GLN A 376 -25.23 30.37 6.11
N HIS A 377 -24.95 29.14 5.66
CA HIS A 377 -24.78 27.99 6.55
C HIS A 377 -23.59 28.19 7.50
N VAL A 378 -22.43 28.64 6.99
CA VAL A 378 -21.26 28.96 7.81
C VAL A 378 -21.54 30.10 8.80
N ASP A 379 -22.26 31.14 8.35
CA ASP A 379 -22.61 32.28 9.21
C ASP A 379 -23.53 31.89 10.36
N ASN A 380 -24.49 31.00 10.11
CA ASN A 380 -25.32 30.45 11.18
C ASN A 380 -24.47 29.74 12.24
N LYS A 381 -23.48 28.94 11.82
CA LYS A 381 -22.56 28.25 12.74
C LYS A 381 -21.66 29.21 13.51
N LEU A 382 -21.13 30.24 12.86
CA LEU A 382 -20.33 31.26 13.53
C LEU A 382 -21.14 32.04 14.57
N ALA A 383 -22.40 32.36 14.27
CA ALA A 383 -23.29 33.03 15.20
C ALA A 383 -23.56 32.22 16.48
N GLU A 384 -23.60 30.88 16.40
CA GLU A 384 -23.69 30.02 17.58
C GLU A 384 -22.47 30.19 18.51
N PHE A 385 -21.25 30.32 17.96
CA PHE A 385 -20.04 30.58 18.74
C PHE A 385 -20.00 32.00 19.32
N ASP A 386 -20.43 33.01 18.56
CA ASP A 386 -20.51 34.39 19.07
C ASP A 386 -21.51 34.50 20.23
N ALA A 387 -22.66 33.82 20.13
CA ALA A 387 -23.63 33.75 21.21
C ALA A 387 -23.06 33.04 22.45
N LEU A 388 -22.30 31.95 22.26
CA LEU A 388 -21.62 31.25 23.34
C LEU A 388 -20.57 32.13 24.04
N GLU A 389 -19.79 32.91 23.28
CA GLU A 389 -18.79 33.84 23.83
C GLU A 389 -19.47 34.91 24.69
N GLN A 390 -20.58 35.49 24.21
CA GLN A 390 -21.38 36.44 24.98
C GLN A 390 -21.90 35.82 26.29
N ILE A 391 -22.45 34.60 26.23
CA ILE A 391 -22.94 33.91 27.43
C ILE A 391 -21.79 33.71 28.43
N MET A 392 -20.63 33.22 27.99
CA MET A 392 -19.48 33.01 28.87
C MET A 392 -19.00 34.30 29.56
N HIS A 393 -19.03 35.43 28.85
CA HIS A 393 -18.70 36.73 29.44
C HIS A 393 -19.73 37.24 30.45
N THR A 394 -20.98 36.80 30.34
CA THR A 394 -22.07 37.17 31.28
C THR A 394 -22.15 36.27 32.52
N ILE A 395 -21.50 35.10 32.53
CA ILE A 395 -21.47 34.23 33.71
C ILE A 395 -20.54 34.86 34.76
N PRO A 396 -21.04 35.21 35.97
CA PRO A 396 -20.19 35.73 37.02
C PRO A 396 -19.13 34.71 37.43
N SER A 397 -17.89 35.15 37.56
CA SER A 397 -16.78 34.33 38.04
C SER A 397 -17.15 33.69 39.38
N ILE A 398 -17.16 32.35 39.43
CA ILE A 398 -17.42 31.59 40.65
C ILE A 398 -16.39 32.04 41.69
N PRO A 399 -16.79 32.58 42.85
CA PRO A 399 -15.85 32.98 43.89
C PRO A 399 -15.07 31.73 44.32
N ASN A 400 -13.74 31.84 44.35
CA ASN A 400 -12.79 30.78 44.69
C ASN A 400 -13.30 29.88 45.82
N LEU A 401 -13.39 28.57 45.56
CA LEU A 401 -13.55 27.51 46.57
C LEU A 401 -12.19 26.96 46.97
#